data_AF-A0A958P460-F1
#
_entry.id   AF-A0A958P460-F1
#
_cell.length_a   1.000
_cell.length_b   1.000
_cell.length_c   1.000
_cell.angle_alpha   90.00
_cell.angle_beta   90.00
_cell.angle_gamma   90.00
#
_symmetry.space_group_name_H-M   'P 1'
#
loop_
_entity.id
_entity.type
_entity.pdbx_description
1 polymer ?
#
loop_
_entity_poly.entity_id
_entity_poly.type
_entity_poly.pdbx_seq_one_letter_code
_entity_poly.pdbx_strand_id
1 'polypeptide(L)'
;MLKSIKDILFSTRLTAVLLFVFGVAIGVATFIENDFGTPAAKALIFNTRWLELIMVLLAINLVGNIFKYKMFQRSKITTLTFHVALIIVLIGAGITRYIS
;
A
#
# COMPACT_ATOMS: atom_id res chain seq x y z
N MET A 1 -11.92 -24.54 -10.29
CA MET A 1 -12.50 -23.27 -10.79
C MET A 1 -11.44 -22.18 -10.69
N LEU A 2 -10.93 -21.70 -11.84
CA LEU A 2 -9.91 -20.64 -11.88
C LEU A 2 -10.56 -19.32 -11.42
N LYS A 3 -9.95 -18.65 -10.43
CA LYS A 3 -10.41 -17.33 -9.99
C LYS A 3 -9.98 -16.29 -11.03
N SER A 4 -10.86 -15.33 -11.33
CA SER A 4 -10.52 -14.23 -12.22
C SER A 4 -9.39 -13.38 -11.62
N ILE A 5 -8.57 -12.78 -12.46
CA ILE A 5 -7.51 -11.84 -12.04
C ILE A 5 -8.12 -10.72 -11.17
N LYS A 6 -9.33 -10.25 -11.52
CA LYS A 6 -10.06 -9.24 -10.73
C LYS A 6 -10.40 -9.73 -9.32
N ASP A 7 -10.74 -11.01 -9.16
CA ASP A 7 -11.08 -11.57 -7.85
C ASP A 7 -9.87 -11.66 -6.93
N ILE A 8 -8.70 -11.94 -7.51
CA ILE A 8 -7.42 -11.96 -6.80
C ILE A 8 -6.99 -10.53 -6.46
N LEU A 9 -7.01 -9.64 -7.45
CA LEU A 9 -6.59 -8.24 -7.34
C LEU A 9 -7.42 -7.46 -6.31
N PHE A 10 -8.69 -7.78 -6.11
CA PHE A 10 -9.57 -7.16 -5.11
C PHE A 10 -9.92 -8.13 -3.98
N SER A 11 -8.97 -8.95 -3.54
CA SER A 11 -9.16 -9.81 -2.37
C SER A 11 -8.56 -9.17 -1.12
N THR A 12 -9.19 -9.42 0.04
CA THR A 12 -8.66 -9.03 1.36
C THR A 12 -7.37 -9.76 1.70
N ARG A 13 -7.18 -10.98 1.18
CA ARG A 13 -5.93 -11.73 1.32
C ARG A 13 -4.77 -11.00 0.65
N LEU A 14 -4.98 -10.49 -0.57
CA LEU A 14 -3.96 -9.70 -1.25
C LEU A 14 -3.68 -8.40 -0.49
N THR A 15 -4.70 -7.76 0.09
CA THR A 15 -4.51 -6.57 0.96
C THR A 15 -3.56 -6.86 2.11
N ALA A 16 -3.79 -7.96 2.84
CA ALA A 16 -2.93 -8.34 3.97
C ALA A 16 -1.48 -8.60 3.53
N VAL A 17 -1.29 -9.30 2.41
CA VAL A 17 0.04 -9.57 1.85
C VAL A 17 0.74 -8.26 1.44
N LEU A 18 0.05 -7.40 0.69
CA LEU A 18 0.62 -6.11 0.25
C LEU A 18 0.94 -5.19 1.43
N LEU A 19 0.07 -5.11 2.44
CA LEU A 19 0.33 -4.34 3.66
C LEU A 19 1.52 -4.90 4.44
N PHE A 20 1.64 -6.22 4.55
CA PHE A 20 2.76 -6.85 5.24
C PHE A 20 4.08 -6.57 4.53
N VAL A 21 4.13 -6.78 3.20
CA VAL A 21 5.35 -6.51 2.41
C VAL A 21 5.69 -5.02 2.45
N PHE A 22 4.70 -4.13 2.32
CA PHE A 22 4.93 -2.69 2.44
C PHE A 22 5.48 -2.32 3.81
N GLY A 23 4.86 -2.80 4.90
CA GLY A 23 5.32 -2.54 6.27
C GLY A 23 6.74 -3.03 6.53
N VAL A 24 7.08 -4.24 6.07
CA VAL A 24 8.45 -4.79 6.16
C VAL A 24 9.43 -3.94 5.35
N ALA A 25 9.06 -3.54 4.14
CA ALA A 25 9.91 -2.68 3.31
C ALA A 25 10.22 -1.34 3.99
N ILE A 26 9.21 -0.68 4.58
CA ILE A 26 9.40 0.56 5.32
C ILE A 26 10.25 0.34 6.57
N GLY A 27 9.99 -0.73 7.34
CA GLY A 27 10.78 -1.05 8.52
C GLY A 27 12.25 -1.30 8.19
N VAL A 28 12.53 -2.05 7.12
CA VAL A 28 13.90 -2.26 6.62
C VAL A 28 14.52 -0.94 6.16
N ALA A 29 13.78 -0.08 5.46
CA ALA A 29 14.26 1.23 5.05
C ALA A 29 14.68 2.10 6.25
N THR A 30 13.94 2.04 7.36
CA THR A 30 14.29 2.76 8.60
C THR A 30 15.64 2.33 9.15
N PHE A 31 15.92 1.02 9.20
CA PHE A 31 17.24 0.53 9.64
C PHE A 31 18.35 0.90 8.67
N ILE A 32 18.09 0.79 7.35
CA ILE A 32 19.07 1.21 6.33
C ILE A 32 19.37 2.71 6.46
N GLU A 33 18.36 3.54 6.70
CA GLU A 33 18.54 4.97 6.89
C GLU A 33 19.38 5.28 8.13
N ASN A 34 19.15 4.55 9.23
CA ASN A 34 19.93 4.70 10.45
C ASN A 34 21.41 4.32 10.27
N ASP A 35 21.69 3.22 9.57
CA ASP A 35 23.03 2.64 9.50
C ASP A 35 23.86 3.22 8.33
N PHE A 36 23.20 3.57 7.22
CA PHE A 36 23.84 3.97 5.96
C PHE A 36 23.38 5.34 5.43
N GLY A 37 22.48 6.02 6.15
CA GLY A 37 21.97 7.34 5.82
C GLY A 37 20.81 7.37 4.82
N THR A 38 20.14 8.52 4.76
CA THR A 38 18.97 8.75 3.88
C THR A 38 19.23 8.47 2.39
N PRO A 39 20.39 8.83 1.78
CA PRO A 39 20.64 8.52 0.37
C PRO A 39 20.60 7.02 0.05
N ALA A 40 21.14 6.18 0.94
CA ALA A 40 21.13 4.73 0.78
C ALA A 40 19.72 4.17 0.87
N ALA A 41 18.92 4.59 1.87
CA ALA A 41 17.53 4.17 2.01
C ALA A 41 16.66 4.59 0.82
N LYS A 42 16.88 5.80 0.29
CA LYS A 42 16.21 6.26 -0.93
C LYS A 42 16.57 5.40 -2.14
N ALA A 43 17.85 5.13 -2.36
CA ALA A 43 18.31 4.35 -3.51
C ALA A 43 17.83 2.89 -3.48
N LEU A 44 17.84 2.26 -2.30
CA LEU A 44 17.54 0.83 -2.16
C LEU A 44 16.05 0.53 -1.97
N ILE A 45 15.30 1.44 -1.34
CA ILE A 45 13.89 1.22 -1.02
C ILE A 45 13.02 2.35 -1.60
N PHE A 46 13.13 3.59 -1.08
CA PHE A 46 12.08 4.60 -1.29
C PHE A 46 11.88 5.05 -2.75
N ASN A 47 12.93 5.04 -3.58
CA ASN A 47 12.87 5.48 -4.99
C ASN A 47 12.90 4.32 -6.00
N THR A 48 12.77 3.08 -5.52
CA THR A 48 12.78 1.91 -6.39
C THR A 48 11.43 1.65 -7.05
N ARG A 49 11.42 1.07 -8.25
CA ARG A 49 10.17 0.76 -8.98
C ARG A 49 9.35 -0.37 -8.34
N TRP A 50 9.99 -1.27 -7.59
CA TRP A 50 9.27 -2.38 -6.96
C TRP A 50 8.42 -1.89 -5.78
N LEU A 51 8.92 -0.94 -4.97
CA LEU A 51 8.13 -0.34 -3.90
C LEU A 51 6.96 0.45 -4.47
N GLU A 52 7.20 1.18 -5.55
CA GLU A 52 6.16 1.90 -6.27
C GLU A 52 5.06 0.97 -6.78
N LEU A 53 5.43 -0.16 -7.39
CA LEU A 53 4.47 -1.16 -7.83
C LEU A 53 3.61 -1.68 -6.66
N ILE A 54 4.23 -1.92 -5.49
CA ILE A 54 3.50 -2.33 -4.28
C ILE A 54 2.52 -1.23 -3.84
N MET A 55 2.96 0.04 -3.80
CA MET A 55 2.10 1.16 -3.43
C MET A 55 0.90 1.31 -4.38
N VAL A 56 1.14 1.24 -5.69
CA VAL A 56 0.10 1.33 -6.71
C VAL A 56 -0.88 0.15 -6.62
N LEU A 57 -0.36 -1.08 -6.50
CA LEU A 57 -1.20 -2.28 -6.34
C LEU A 57 -2.02 -2.22 -5.05
N LEU A 58 -1.44 -1.76 -3.95
CA LEU A 58 -2.13 -1.61 -2.68
C LEU A 58 -3.22 -0.55 -2.76
N ALA A 59 -2.96 0.61 -3.39
CA ALA A 59 -3.97 1.64 -3.60
C ALA A 59 -5.14 1.12 -4.44
N ILE A 60 -4.86 0.47 -5.58
CA ILE A 60 -5.90 -0.13 -6.46
C ILE A 60 -6.70 -1.19 -5.70
N ASN A 61 -6.02 -2.06 -4.94
CA ASN A 61 -6.66 -3.11 -4.15
C ASN A 61 -7.58 -2.53 -3.07
N LEU A 62 -7.13 -1.52 -2.31
CA LEU A 62 -7.92 -0.84 -1.28
C LEU A 62 -9.15 -0.15 -1.88
N VAL A 63 -8.99 0.58 -2.98
CA VAL A 63 -10.10 1.23 -3.68
C VAL A 63 -11.11 0.19 -4.16
N GLY A 64 -10.66 -0.89 -4.81
CA GLY A 64 -11.55 -1.94 -5.29
C GLY A 64 -12.27 -2.68 -4.16
N ASN A 65 -11.62 -2.89 -3.02
CA ASN A 65 -12.24 -3.50 -1.83
C ASN A 65 -13.42 -2.67 -1.30
N ILE A 66 -13.30 -1.34 -1.28
CA ILE A 66 -14.37 -0.44 -0.84
C ILE A 66 -15.66 -0.71 -1.62
N PHE A 67 -15.56 -0.82 -2.95
CA PHE A 67 -16.70 -1.09 -3.82
C PHE A 67 -17.16 -2.54 -3.76
N LYS A 68 -16.24 -3.51 -3.87
CA LYS A 68 -16.55 -4.95 -3.88
C LYS A 68 -17.29 -5.39 -2.61
N TYR A 69 -16.88 -4.88 -1.45
CA TYR A 69 -17.47 -5.24 -0.17
C TYR A 69 -18.53 -4.25 0.33
N LYS A 70 -18.95 -3.29 -0.52
CA LYS A 70 -19.98 -2.28 -0.25
C LYS A 70 -19.74 -1.59 1.10
N MET A 71 -18.54 -1.06 1.30
CA MET A 71 -18.11 -0.52 2.60
C MET A 71 -18.79 0.80 2.99
N PHE A 72 -19.55 1.42 2.09
CA PHE A 72 -20.35 2.63 2.36
C PHE A 72 -21.54 2.42 3.32
N GLN A 73 -21.76 1.19 3.79
CA GLN A 73 -22.78 0.87 4.78
C GLN A 73 -22.38 1.40 6.17
N ARG A 74 -23.37 1.91 6.94
CA ARG A 74 -23.15 2.44 8.30
C ARG A 74 -22.43 1.44 9.22
N SER A 75 -22.75 0.15 9.11
CA SER A 75 -22.11 -0.92 9.89
C SER A 75 -20.62 -1.15 9.58
N LYS A 76 -20.11 -0.58 8.48
CA LYS A 76 -18.72 -0.77 8.02
C LYS A 76 -17.92 0.54 8.00
N ILE A 77 -18.44 1.62 8.60
CA ILE A 77 -17.78 2.94 8.61
C ILE A 77 -16.36 2.83 9.15
N THR A 78 -16.14 2.11 10.25
CA THR A 78 -14.79 1.93 10.81
C THR A 78 -13.82 1.35 9.77
N THR A 79 -14.24 0.28 9.09
CA THR A 79 -13.42 -0.35 8.04
C THR A 79 -13.18 0.57 6.85
N LEU A 80 -14.20 1.31 6.43
CA LEU A 80 -14.10 2.31 5.36
C LEU A 80 -13.09 3.40 5.73
N THR A 81 -13.15 3.93 6.95
CA THR A 81 -12.22 4.96 7.45
C THR A 81 -10.77 4.48 7.38
N PHE A 82 -10.48 3.25 7.80
CA PHE A 82 -9.13 2.69 7.67
C PHE A 82 -8.66 2.60 6.22
N HIS A 83 -9.52 2.16 5.29
CA HIS A 83 -9.15 2.08 3.87
C HIS A 83 -8.87 3.46 3.29
N VAL A 84 -9.74 4.44 3.57
CA VAL A 84 -9.58 5.82 3.10
C VAL A 84 -8.30 6.45 3.68
N ALA A 85 -8.03 6.25 4.98
CA ALA A 85 -6.80 6.76 5.61
C ALA A 85 -5.54 6.16 4.96
N LEU A 86 -5.52 4.85 4.71
CA LEU A 86 -4.40 4.19 4.04
C LEU A 86 -4.22 4.69 2.59
N ILE A 87 -5.30 4.94 1.86
CA ILE A 87 -5.23 5.53 0.51
C ILE A 87 -4.63 6.94 0.57
N ILE A 88 -5.04 7.78 1.53
CA ILE A 88 -4.49 9.13 1.72
C ILE A 88 -2.98 9.06 2.02
N VAL A 89 -2.56 8.14 2.90
CA VAL A 89 -1.14 7.93 3.22
C VAL A 89 -0.35 7.51 1.98
N LEU A 90 -0.88 6.60 1.15
CA LEU A 90 -0.22 6.18 -0.09
C LEU A 90 -0.10 7.32 -1.11
N ILE A 91 -1.12 8.18 -1.22
CA ILE A 91 -1.06 9.37 -2.06
C ILE A 91 0.03 10.31 -1.56
N GLY A 92 0.07 10.59 -0.25
CA GLY A 92 1.12 11.39 0.37
C GLY A 92 2.52 10.85 0.11
N ALA A 93 2.72 9.53 0.27
CA ALA A 93 3.98 8.86 -0.03
C ALA A 93 4.38 9.00 -1.50
N GLY A 94 3.42 8.88 -2.42
CA GLY A 94 3.65 9.11 -3.85
C GLY A 94 4.07 10.56 -4.14
N ILE A 95 3.42 11.54 -3.53
CA ILE A 95 3.76 12.96 -3.67
C ILE A 95 5.20 13.20 -3.18
N THR A 96 5.55 12.74 -1.98
CA THR A 96 6.91 12.91 -1.42
C THR A 96 7.98 12.30 -2.33
N ARG A 97 7.73 11.10 -2.88
CA ARG A 97 8.66 10.43 -3.79
C ARG A 97 8.96 11.22 -5.07
N TYR A 98 7.95 11.88 -5.64
CA TYR A 98 8.09 12.57 -6.93
C TYR A 98 8.51 14.04 -6.81
N ILE A 99 8.42 14.61 -5.61
CA ILE A 99 8.67 16.03 -5.38
C ILE A 99 9.92 16.28 -4.49
N SER A 100 10.44 15.27 -3.78
CA SER A 100 11.52 15.44 -2.77
C SER A 100 12.70 14.46 -2.87
#